data_AF-A0A5Z9NAY5-F1
#
_entry.id   AF-A0A5Z9NAY5-F1
#
_cell.length_a   1.000
_cell.length_b   1.000
_cell.length_c   1.000
_cell.angle_alpha   90.00
_cell.angle_beta   90.00
_cell.angle_gamma   90.00
#
_symmetry.space_group_name_H-M   'P 1'
#
loop_
_entity.id
_entity.type
_entity.pdbx_description
1 polymer ?
#
loop_
_entity_poly.entity_id
_entity_poly.type
_entity_poly.pdbx_seq_one_letter_code
_entity_poly.pdbx_strand_id
1 'polypeptide(L)'
;MTSNPLIAYKSNALVEASYKLTLQEQRFLLLCISRLNSGTDVASPELQKTMTITAAEYFDSFPDMGRKNAEVQLQEAIDRLWDRSIILKDDEKREEFRWIQYRAQYARGEGKAQITFSDAVMPYLTQLKGQFTRVVIKNISNLSRSYSIRIYEILQQFRSTGERIIALDDFKSSLMLDGKYKDFKTLNRDLIKPCVDELNKKSDLAVTVETIKKGRTVVALHFRFKEDKQIKMTI
;
A
#
# COMPACT_ATOMS: atom_id res chain seq x y z
N MET A 1 9.68 -25.56 -8.40
CA MET A 1 8.32 -25.35 -7.87
C MET A 1 8.05 -23.85 -7.90
N THR A 2 7.20 -23.38 -8.80
CA THR A 2 6.78 -21.97 -8.83
C THR A 2 5.95 -21.72 -7.57
N SER A 3 6.54 -21.03 -6.59
CA SER A 3 5.79 -20.58 -5.40
C SER A 3 4.61 -19.74 -5.86
N ASN A 4 3.45 -19.94 -5.25
CA ASN A 4 2.28 -19.10 -5.50
C ASN A 4 2.66 -17.63 -5.23
N PRO A 5 2.22 -16.69 -6.09
CA PRO A 5 2.53 -15.29 -5.87
C PRO A 5 1.90 -14.82 -4.55
N LEU A 6 2.68 -14.11 -3.72
CA LEU A 6 2.14 -13.42 -2.54
C LEU A 6 1.24 -12.26 -3.02
N ILE A 7 -0.02 -12.32 -2.64
CA ILE A 7 -1.05 -11.37 -3.07
C ILE A 7 -1.73 -10.79 -1.84
N ALA A 8 -1.71 -9.47 -1.71
CA ALA A 8 -2.47 -8.74 -0.71
C ALA A 8 -3.80 -8.27 -1.32
N TYR A 9 -4.89 -8.47 -0.59
CA TYR A 9 -6.22 -7.96 -0.94
C TYR A 9 -6.63 -6.87 0.04
N LYS A 10 -7.13 -5.75 -0.50
CA LYS A 10 -7.65 -4.62 0.27
C LYS A 10 -8.98 -4.19 -0.33
N SER A 11 -9.94 -3.81 0.49
CA SER A 11 -11.14 -3.15 -0.01
C SER A 11 -10.77 -1.83 -0.71
N ASN A 12 -11.56 -1.42 -1.70
CA ASN A 12 -11.37 -0.13 -2.37
C ASN A 12 -11.44 1.04 -1.38
N ALA A 13 -12.35 0.98 -0.41
CA ALA A 13 -12.47 1.99 0.65
C ALA A 13 -11.16 2.15 1.43
N LEU A 14 -10.50 1.05 1.78
CA LEU A 14 -9.18 1.11 2.43
C LEU A 14 -8.09 1.63 1.49
N VAL A 15 -8.13 1.30 0.20
CA VAL A 15 -7.15 1.84 -0.77
C VAL A 15 -7.28 3.36 -0.91
N GLU A 16 -8.51 3.88 -0.94
CA GLU A 16 -8.79 5.32 -1.07
C GLU A 16 -8.64 6.09 0.26
N ALA A 17 -8.60 5.39 1.39
CA ALA A 17 -8.45 5.98 2.71
C ALA A 17 -7.21 6.88 2.86
N SER A 18 -7.31 7.86 3.75
CA SER A 18 -6.21 8.74 4.11
C SER A 18 -5.32 8.07 5.16
N TYR A 19 -4.08 7.76 4.78
CA TYR A 19 -3.04 7.34 5.71
C TYR A 19 -1.65 7.58 5.14
N LYS A 20 -0.65 7.63 6.04
CA LYS A 20 0.76 7.71 5.66
C LYS A 20 1.54 6.61 6.35
N LEU A 21 2.25 5.83 5.55
CA LEU A 21 3.18 4.81 6.01
C LEU A 21 4.55 5.04 5.36
N THR A 22 5.62 4.67 6.07
CA THR A 22 6.96 4.57 5.48
C THR A 22 7.04 3.39 4.51
N LEU A 23 8.11 3.30 3.73
CA LEU A 23 8.31 2.19 2.79
C LEU A 23 8.28 0.84 3.52
N GLN A 24 9.01 0.73 4.63
CA GLN A 24 9.12 -0.51 5.39
C GLN A 24 7.78 -0.86 6.06
N GLU A 25 7.07 0.13 6.62
CA GLU A 25 5.72 -0.09 7.15
C GLU A 25 4.74 -0.63 6.10
N GLN A 26 4.76 -0.09 4.87
CA GLN A 26 3.89 -0.58 3.79
C GLN A 26 4.24 -1.99 3.33
N ARG A 27 5.54 -2.27 3.15
CA ARG A 27 6.04 -3.59 2.75
C ARG A 27 5.66 -4.64 3.78
N PHE A 28 5.92 -4.35 5.05
CA PHE A 28 5.55 -5.22 6.16
C PHE A 28 4.04 -5.47 6.20
N LEU A 29 3.25 -4.41 6.10
CA LEU A 29 1.79 -4.50 6.10
C LEU A 29 1.26 -5.34 4.93
N LEU A 30 1.78 -5.15 3.72
CA LEU A 30 1.38 -5.93 2.54
C LEU A 30 1.74 -7.41 2.68
N LEU A 31 2.89 -7.72 3.25
CA LEU A 31 3.26 -9.11 3.58
C LEU A 31 2.26 -9.73 4.56
N CYS A 32 1.89 -9.01 5.61
CA CYS A 32 0.89 -9.49 6.58
C CYS A 32 -0.48 -9.71 5.92
N ILE A 33 -0.95 -8.75 5.12
CA ILE A 33 -2.23 -8.86 4.41
C ILE A 33 -2.20 -10.04 3.44
N SER A 34 -1.06 -10.36 2.81
CA SER A 34 -0.96 -11.51 1.91
C SER A 34 -1.11 -12.88 2.58
N ARG A 35 -1.03 -12.94 3.91
CA ARG A 35 -1.31 -14.14 4.71
C ARG A 35 -2.76 -14.29 5.10
N LEU A 36 -3.56 -13.25 4.92
CA LEU A 36 -4.99 -13.31 5.21
C LEU A 36 -5.64 -14.16 4.12
N ASN A 37 -6.21 -15.28 4.54
CA ASN A 37 -7.09 -16.04 3.70
C ASN A 37 -8.39 -15.27 3.55
N SER A 38 -8.98 -15.40 2.38
CA SER A 38 -10.02 -14.50 1.93
C SER A 38 -11.02 -15.27 1.07
N GLY A 39 -12.31 -15.18 1.38
CA GLY A 39 -13.35 -16.04 0.82
C GLY A 39 -14.45 -16.42 1.81
N THR A 40 -15.52 -17.07 1.35
CA THR A 40 -16.70 -17.44 2.15
C THR A 40 -16.49 -18.63 3.09
N ASP A 41 -15.54 -19.50 2.77
CA ASP A 41 -15.27 -20.75 3.49
C ASP A 41 -14.02 -20.66 4.39
N VAL A 42 -13.61 -19.44 4.70
CA VAL A 42 -12.38 -19.17 5.41
C VAL A 42 -12.64 -19.02 6.91
N ALA A 43 -11.70 -19.51 7.73
CA ALA A 43 -11.66 -19.28 9.18
C ALA A 43 -12.06 -17.83 9.54
N SER A 44 -12.85 -17.69 10.61
CA SER A 44 -13.33 -16.40 11.12
C SER A 44 -12.21 -15.34 11.10
N PRO A 45 -12.47 -14.10 10.67
CA PRO A 45 -11.48 -13.01 10.69
C PRO A 45 -10.72 -12.91 12.03
N GLU A 46 -11.40 -13.21 13.15
CA GLU A 46 -10.82 -13.27 14.49
C GLU A 46 -9.63 -14.25 14.64
N LEU A 47 -9.63 -15.35 13.88
CA LEU A 47 -8.57 -16.35 13.92
C LEU A 47 -7.36 -15.96 13.07
N GLN A 48 -7.48 -14.92 12.24
CA GLN A 48 -6.45 -14.51 11.28
C GLN A 48 -5.82 -13.16 11.62
N LYS A 49 -6.45 -12.37 12.50
CA LYS A 49 -5.99 -11.03 12.85
C LYS A 49 -4.62 -11.02 13.52
N THR A 50 -4.26 -12.09 14.23
CA THR A 50 -2.95 -12.25 14.88
C THR A 50 -2.04 -13.15 14.05
N MET A 51 -0.83 -12.68 13.75
CA MET A 51 0.15 -13.44 12.97
C MET A 51 1.58 -13.11 13.35
N THR A 52 2.48 -14.06 13.11
CA THR A 52 3.92 -13.92 13.34
C THR A 52 4.66 -13.85 12.01
N ILE A 53 5.46 -12.80 11.81
CA ILE A 53 6.34 -12.62 10.65
C ILE A 53 7.78 -12.74 11.11
N THR A 54 8.59 -13.48 10.36
CA THR A 54 10.04 -13.57 10.59
C THR A 54 10.82 -12.57 9.74
N ALA A 55 11.98 -12.14 10.20
CA ALA A 55 12.89 -11.29 9.44
C ALA A 55 13.35 -11.95 8.13
N ALA A 56 13.47 -13.28 8.11
CA ALA A 56 13.80 -14.05 6.90
C ALA A 56 12.69 -13.92 5.84
N GLU A 57 11.43 -14.15 6.22
CA GLU A 57 10.30 -14.02 5.30
C GLU A 57 10.10 -12.59 4.80
N TYR A 58 10.35 -11.62 5.68
CA TYR A 58 10.30 -10.20 5.31
C TYR A 58 11.37 -9.86 4.27
N PHE A 59 12.61 -10.32 4.48
CA PHE A 59 13.70 -10.16 3.54
C PHE A 59 13.45 -10.88 2.21
N ASP A 60 12.98 -12.13 2.24
CA ASP A 60 12.70 -12.91 1.03
C ASP A 60 11.62 -12.25 0.15
N SER A 61 10.68 -11.53 0.79
CA SER A 61 9.64 -10.76 0.09
C SER A 61 10.16 -9.42 -0.48
N PHE A 62 11.19 -8.84 0.14
CA PHE A 62 11.78 -7.54 -0.23
C PHE A 62 13.32 -7.56 -0.18
N PRO A 63 14.01 -8.28 -1.09
CA PRO A 63 15.45 -8.53 -0.96
C PRO A 63 16.33 -7.28 -1.05
N ASP A 64 15.83 -6.22 -1.68
CA ASP A 64 16.52 -4.93 -1.85
C ASP A 64 16.77 -4.19 -0.53
N MET A 65 16.09 -4.59 0.56
CA MET A 65 16.28 -3.99 1.90
C MET A 65 17.62 -4.36 2.56
N GLY A 66 18.31 -5.40 2.07
CA GLY A 66 19.57 -5.89 2.60
C GLY A 66 19.42 -6.78 3.85
N ARG A 67 20.06 -7.96 3.83
CA ARG A 67 19.90 -9.02 4.84
C ARG A 67 20.38 -8.62 6.25
N LYS A 68 21.48 -7.86 6.33
CA LYS A 68 22.12 -7.48 7.61
C LYS A 68 21.25 -6.60 8.51
N ASN A 69 20.18 -6.00 7.96
CA ASN A 69 19.30 -5.07 8.66
C ASN A 69 17.83 -5.53 8.66
N ALA A 70 17.54 -6.77 8.25
CA ALA A 70 16.16 -7.23 8.07
C ALA A 70 15.39 -7.25 9.41
N GLU A 71 16.02 -7.71 10.49
CA GLU A 71 15.41 -7.73 11.82
C GLU A 71 15.17 -6.31 12.37
N VAL A 72 16.17 -5.42 12.27
CA VAL A 72 16.04 -4.02 12.72
C VAL A 72 14.95 -3.30 11.93
N GLN A 73 14.92 -3.45 10.61
CA GLN A 73 13.87 -2.83 9.78
C GLN A 73 12.49 -3.40 10.05
N LEU A 74 12.39 -4.70 10.35
CA LEU A 74 11.15 -5.34 10.78
C LEU A 74 10.66 -4.74 12.10
N GLN A 75 11.53 -4.63 13.11
CA GLN A 75 11.21 -4.03 14.41
C GLN A 75 10.77 -2.57 14.25
N GLU A 76 11.54 -1.75 13.53
CA GLU A 76 11.21 -0.34 13.30
C GLU A 76 9.89 -0.15 12.56
N ALA A 77 9.61 -0.97 11.54
CA ALA A 77 8.37 -0.89 10.78
C ALA A 77 7.15 -1.17 11.67
N ILE A 78 7.27 -2.16 12.54
CA ILE A 78 6.19 -2.61 13.41
C ILE A 78 5.96 -1.64 14.57
N ASP A 79 7.02 -1.18 15.22
CA ASP A 79 6.93 -0.19 16.30
C ASP A 79 6.24 1.08 15.83
N ARG A 80 6.57 1.55 14.62
CA ARG A 80 5.92 2.73 14.04
C ARG A 80 4.48 2.47 13.67
N LEU A 81 4.13 1.25 13.24
CA LEU A 81 2.76 0.89 12.82
C LEU A 81 1.75 1.09 13.96
N TRP A 82 2.18 0.96 15.22
CA TRP A 82 1.37 1.29 16.40
C TRP A 82 0.81 2.72 16.36
N ASP A 83 1.64 3.68 15.98
CA ASP A 83 1.27 5.11 15.93
C ASP A 83 0.56 5.50 14.63
N ARG A 84 0.27 4.55 13.73
CA ARG A 84 -0.40 4.80 12.45
C ARG A 84 -1.92 4.65 12.58
N SER A 85 -2.63 5.57 11.96
CA SER A 85 -4.08 5.52 11.80
C SER A 85 -4.48 5.50 10.32
N ILE A 86 -5.67 5.00 10.08
CA ILE A 86 -6.42 5.06 8.84
C ILE A 86 -7.56 6.04 9.09
N ILE A 87 -7.76 6.97 8.16
CA ILE A 87 -8.90 7.87 8.19
C ILE A 87 -9.77 7.55 6.98
N LEU A 88 -10.98 7.05 7.23
CA LEU A 88 -12.04 6.93 6.25
C LEU A 88 -12.91 8.19 6.32
N LYS A 89 -13.22 8.75 5.15
CA LYS A 89 -14.11 9.89 5.00
C LYS A 89 -15.12 9.56 3.92
N ASP A 90 -16.39 9.70 4.24
CA ASP A 90 -17.47 9.87 3.29
C ASP A 90 -18.19 11.21 3.56
N ASP A 91 -19.25 11.49 2.82
CA ASP A 91 -19.99 12.76 2.93
C ASP A 91 -20.67 12.94 4.31
N GLU A 92 -20.89 11.87 5.07
CA GLU A 92 -21.64 11.88 6.32
C GLU A 92 -20.76 11.65 7.56
N LYS A 93 -19.63 10.95 7.42
CA LYS A 93 -18.84 10.41 8.52
C LYS A 93 -17.35 10.49 8.25
N ARG A 94 -16.62 10.80 9.33
CA ARG A 94 -15.16 10.68 9.42
C ARG A 94 -14.84 9.67 10.52
N GLU A 95 -14.27 8.55 10.13
CA GLU A 95 -13.84 7.49 11.05
C GLU A 95 -12.32 7.40 11.05
N GLU A 96 -11.73 7.32 12.24
CA GLU A 96 -10.29 7.15 12.40
C GLU A 96 -10.00 5.97 13.32
N PHE A 97 -9.23 5.00 12.82
CA PHE A 97 -8.89 3.78 13.56
C PHE A 97 -7.44 3.37 13.32
N ARG A 98 -6.90 2.56 14.22
CA ARG A 98 -5.51 2.08 14.17
C ARG A 98 -5.36 0.89 13.24
N TRP A 99 -4.16 0.69 12.71
CA TRP A 99 -3.83 -0.53 11.95
C TRP A 99 -3.78 -1.78 12.84
N ILE A 100 -3.21 -1.64 14.05
CA ILE A 100 -2.97 -2.75 14.97
C ILE A 100 -3.61 -2.50 16.34
N GLN A 101 -4.04 -3.57 17.01
CA GLN A 101 -4.73 -3.52 18.32
C GLN A 101 -3.76 -3.43 19.50
N TYR A 102 -2.58 -4.04 19.37
CA TYR A 102 -1.56 -4.09 20.41
C TYR A 102 -0.20 -3.67 19.83
N ARG A 103 0.67 -3.10 20.68
CA ARG A 103 2.09 -3.02 20.33
C ARG A 103 2.61 -4.42 20.08
N ALA A 104 3.49 -4.54 19.10
CA ALA A 104 3.94 -5.86 18.71
C ALA A 104 4.77 -6.53 19.80
N GLN A 105 4.71 -7.85 19.76
CA GLN A 105 5.45 -8.71 20.66
C GLN A 105 6.66 -9.27 19.92
N TYR A 106 7.83 -9.06 20.49
CA TYR A 106 9.09 -9.55 19.96
C TYR A 106 9.49 -10.82 20.70
N ALA A 107 9.62 -11.93 19.96
CA ALA A 107 10.24 -13.13 20.51
C ALA A 107 11.76 -12.90 20.53
N ARG A 108 12.32 -12.60 21.72
CA ARG A 108 13.75 -12.34 21.89
C ARG A 108 14.58 -13.49 21.32
N GLY A 109 15.50 -13.18 20.41
CA GLY A 109 16.47 -14.13 19.84
C GLY A 109 15.99 -14.91 18.62
N GLU A 110 14.73 -14.78 18.19
CA GLU A 110 14.22 -15.53 17.04
C GLU A 110 14.08 -14.69 15.76
N GLY A 111 14.28 -13.37 15.81
CA GLY A 111 14.07 -12.49 14.67
C GLY A 111 12.62 -12.52 14.17
N LYS A 112 11.65 -12.70 15.08
CA LYS A 112 10.21 -12.77 14.77
C LYS A 112 9.45 -11.70 15.52
N ALA A 113 8.41 -11.18 14.88
CA ALA A 113 7.50 -10.24 15.48
C ALA A 113 6.06 -10.72 15.27
N GLN A 114 5.26 -10.61 16.32
CA GLN A 114 3.83 -10.88 16.27
C GLN A 114 3.05 -9.57 16.21
N ILE A 115 2.12 -9.50 15.26
CA ILE A 115 1.18 -8.38 15.14
C ILE A 115 -0.25 -8.87 15.30
N THR A 116 -1.14 -7.96 15.70
CA THR A 116 -2.57 -8.18 15.73
C THR A 116 -3.25 -7.01 15.04
N PHE A 117 -3.87 -7.23 13.89
CA PHE A 117 -4.70 -6.24 13.21
C PHE A 117 -5.84 -5.78 14.13
N SER A 118 -6.22 -4.51 14.03
CA SER A 118 -7.37 -4.01 14.77
C SER A 118 -8.68 -4.60 14.23
N ASP A 119 -9.64 -4.84 15.12
CA ASP A 119 -10.97 -5.33 14.74
C ASP A 119 -11.65 -4.40 13.72
N ALA A 120 -11.37 -3.09 13.80
CA ALA A 120 -11.87 -2.08 12.86
C ALA A 120 -11.30 -2.23 11.44
N VAL A 121 -10.04 -2.66 11.26
CA VAL A 121 -9.46 -2.80 9.90
C VAL A 121 -9.82 -4.15 9.26
N MET A 122 -10.09 -5.18 10.06
CA MET A 122 -10.30 -6.55 9.56
C MET A 122 -11.39 -6.71 8.49
N PRO A 123 -12.56 -6.05 8.58
CA PRO A 123 -13.58 -6.09 7.53
C PRO A 123 -13.02 -5.65 6.16
N TYR A 124 -12.16 -4.63 6.15
CA TYR A 124 -11.57 -4.09 4.94
C TYR A 124 -10.46 -4.95 4.33
N LEU A 125 -9.98 -5.98 5.05
CA LEU A 125 -8.92 -6.89 4.62
C LEU A 125 -9.43 -8.30 4.29
N THR A 126 -10.51 -8.76 4.91
CA THR A 126 -10.95 -10.17 4.84
C THR A 126 -12.30 -10.39 4.15
N GLN A 127 -13.21 -9.41 4.20
CA GLN A 127 -14.57 -9.60 3.70
C GLN A 127 -14.65 -9.37 2.19
N LEU A 128 -14.01 -10.23 1.37
CA LEU A 128 -13.90 -10.07 -0.10
C LEU A 128 -15.21 -10.09 -0.91
N LYS A 129 -16.37 -9.99 -0.28
CA LYS A 129 -17.65 -9.83 -0.98
C LYS A 129 -17.79 -8.39 -1.45
N GLY A 130 -17.32 -8.07 -2.66
CA GLY A 130 -17.42 -6.72 -3.23
C GLY A 130 -16.25 -6.31 -4.11
N GLN A 131 -15.93 -5.01 -4.11
CA GLN A 131 -14.84 -4.42 -4.90
C GLN A 131 -13.53 -4.40 -4.09
N PHE A 132 -12.54 -5.17 -4.56
CA PHE A 132 -11.25 -5.32 -3.91
C PHE A 132 -10.09 -5.05 -4.87
N THR A 133 -9.10 -4.37 -4.34
CA THR A 133 -7.82 -4.16 -5.00
C THR A 133 -6.89 -5.31 -4.68
N ARG A 134 -6.37 -5.92 -5.76
CA ARG A 134 -5.39 -7.00 -5.71
C ARG A 134 -3.99 -6.43 -5.94
N VAL A 135 -3.08 -6.66 -5.00
CA VAL A 135 -1.69 -6.21 -5.08
C VAL A 135 -0.77 -7.43 -5.04
N VAL A 136 -0.04 -7.66 -6.13
CA VAL A 136 0.99 -8.71 -6.16
C VAL A 136 2.28 -8.13 -5.58
N ILE A 137 2.79 -8.72 -4.48
CA ILE A 137 3.96 -8.16 -3.78
C ILE A 137 5.19 -8.10 -4.71
N LYS A 138 5.38 -9.09 -5.58
CA LYS A 138 6.48 -9.09 -6.55
C LYS A 138 6.49 -7.88 -7.49
N ASN A 139 5.31 -7.31 -7.79
CA ASN A 139 5.18 -6.19 -8.72
C ASN A 139 5.54 -4.85 -8.08
N ILE A 140 5.59 -4.80 -6.75
CA ILE A 140 5.93 -3.60 -5.98
C ILE A 140 7.22 -3.76 -5.17
N SER A 141 7.83 -4.95 -5.16
CA SER A 141 8.96 -5.28 -4.27
C SER A 141 10.18 -4.39 -4.52
N ASN A 142 10.36 -3.91 -5.75
CA ASN A 142 11.49 -3.05 -6.15
C ASN A 142 11.19 -1.55 -6.02
N LEU A 143 9.96 -1.16 -5.67
CA LEU A 143 9.61 0.25 -5.46
C LEU A 143 10.28 0.74 -4.17
N SER A 144 11.00 1.86 -4.24
CA SER A 144 11.71 2.45 -3.10
C SER A 144 11.03 3.71 -2.56
N ARG A 145 9.88 4.12 -3.12
CA ARG A 145 9.05 5.22 -2.61
C ARG A 145 7.73 4.69 -2.07
N SER A 146 7.38 5.08 -0.85
CA SER A 146 6.09 4.71 -0.25
C SER A 146 4.89 5.31 -1.00
N TYR A 147 5.05 6.48 -1.62
CA TYR A 147 4.01 7.06 -2.47
C TYR A 147 3.86 6.32 -3.81
N SER A 148 4.92 5.72 -4.37
CA SER A 148 4.80 4.86 -5.55
C SER A 148 3.91 3.65 -5.26
N ILE A 149 4.08 2.99 -4.10
CA ILE A 149 3.22 1.88 -3.69
C ILE A 149 1.77 2.34 -3.53
N ARG A 150 1.51 3.48 -2.88
CA ARG A 150 0.13 4.00 -2.75
C ARG A 150 -0.51 4.29 -4.11
N ILE A 151 0.23 4.92 -5.01
CA ILE A 151 -0.26 5.22 -6.36
C ILE A 151 -0.54 3.90 -7.11
N TYR A 152 0.35 2.91 -7.00
CA TYR A 152 0.13 1.58 -7.56
C TYR A 152 -1.20 0.96 -7.08
N GLU A 153 -1.46 0.99 -5.76
CA GLU A 153 -2.70 0.48 -5.18
C GLU A 153 -3.94 1.20 -5.74
N ILE A 154 -3.90 2.53 -5.80
CA ILE A 154 -4.98 3.35 -6.36
C ILE A 154 -5.23 3.00 -7.83
N LEU A 155 -4.18 2.78 -8.63
CA LEU A 155 -4.34 2.39 -10.03
C LEU A 155 -4.90 0.97 -10.15
N GLN A 156 -4.43 0.00 -9.37
CA GLN A 156 -4.93 -1.38 -9.47
C GLN A 156 -6.40 -1.57 -9.11
N GLN A 157 -7.01 -0.62 -8.38
CA GLN A 157 -8.45 -0.55 -8.22
C GLN A 157 -9.20 -0.44 -9.56
N PHE A 158 -8.61 0.26 -10.53
CA PHE A 158 -9.16 0.54 -11.85
C PHE A 158 -8.53 -0.33 -12.94
N ARG A 159 -7.92 -1.47 -12.58
CA ARG A 159 -7.21 -2.35 -13.53
C ARG A 159 -8.06 -2.81 -14.72
N SER A 160 -9.38 -2.90 -14.53
CA SER A 160 -10.32 -3.33 -15.58
C SER A 160 -10.53 -2.27 -16.66
N THR A 161 -10.43 -0.98 -16.31
CA THR A 161 -10.60 0.13 -17.25
C THR A 161 -9.26 0.67 -17.75
N GLY A 162 -8.19 0.57 -16.95
CA GLY A 162 -6.87 1.13 -17.27
C GLY A 162 -6.83 2.66 -17.16
N GLU A 163 -7.82 3.28 -16.53
CA GLU A 163 -7.87 4.73 -16.36
C GLU A 163 -8.42 5.12 -14.98
N ARG A 164 -7.87 6.21 -14.42
CA ARG A 164 -8.35 6.82 -13.18
C ARG A 164 -8.23 8.34 -13.27
N ILE A 165 -9.36 9.02 -13.25
CA ILE A 165 -9.44 10.47 -13.04
C ILE A 165 -9.70 10.72 -11.56
N ILE A 166 -8.81 11.42 -10.86
CA ILE A 166 -8.93 11.74 -9.43
C ILE A 166 -8.79 13.24 -9.21
N ALA A 167 -9.65 13.84 -8.38
CA ALA A 167 -9.51 15.24 -8.03
C ALA A 167 -8.18 15.48 -7.31
N LEU A 168 -7.57 16.64 -7.54
CA LEU A 168 -6.23 16.93 -6.98
C LEU A 168 -6.26 16.92 -5.44
N ASP A 169 -7.36 17.38 -4.85
CA ASP A 169 -7.51 17.42 -3.39
C ASP A 169 -7.72 16.01 -2.81
N ASP A 170 -8.51 15.15 -3.46
CA ASP A 170 -8.66 13.73 -3.06
C ASP A 170 -7.34 12.97 -3.18
N PHE A 171 -6.57 13.22 -4.25
CA PHE A 171 -5.24 12.65 -4.42
C PHE A 171 -4.29 13.08 -3.30
N LYS A 172 -4.33 14.35 -2.89
CA LYS A 172 -3.53 14.82 -1.75
C LYS A 172 -4.01 14.22 -0.44
N SER A 173 -5.31 14.15 -0.21
CA SER A 173 -5.86 13.68 1.06
C SER A 173 -5.62 12.18 1.26
N SER A 174 -5.80 11.36 0.23
CA SER A 174 -5.49 9.90 0.29
C SER A 174 -4.03 9.60 0.60
N LEU A 175 -3.12 10.52 0.26
CA LEU A 175 -1.67 10.44 0.54
C LEU A 175 -1.23 11.24 1.78
N MET A 176 -2.16 11.85 2.53
CA MET A 176 -1.89 12.74 3.67
C MET A 176 -0.90 13.87 3.32
N LEU A 177 -1.16 14.52 2.18
CA LEU A 177 -0.40 15.64 1.64
C LEU A 177 -1.10 17.00 1.81
N ASP A 178 -2.18 17.05 2.58
CA ASP A 178 -2.87 18.30 2.92
C ASP A 178 -1.89 19.31 3.52
N GLY A 179 -1.92 20.55 3.00
CA GLY A 179 -0.96 21.60 3.38
C GLY A 179 0.49 21.36 2.96
N LYS A 180 0.81 20.25 2.28
CA LYS A 180 2.15 19.99 1.74
C LYS A 180 2.26 20.47 0.30
N TYR A 181 3.47 20.93 -0.03
CA TYR A 181 3.84 21.54 -1.32
C TYR A 181 3.13 22.89 -1.56
N LYS A 182 3.92 23.91 -1.90
CA LYS A 182 3.41 25.27 -2.11
C LYS A 182 2.45 25.37 -3.31
N ASP A 183 2.72 24.59 -4.35
CA ASP A 183 1.97 24.63 -5.60
C ASP A 183 1.99 23.27 -6.32
N PHE A 184 1.17 23.14 -7.36
CA PHE A 184 1.13 21.94 -8.19
C PHE A 184 2.47 21.66 -8.88
N LYS A 185 3.21 22.69 -9.28
CA LYS A 185 4.51 22.52 -9.96
C LYS A 185 5.50 21.76 -9.07
N THR A 186 5.54 22.12 -7.79
CA THR A 186 6.38 21.50 -6.76
C THR A 186 5.91 20.08 -6.47
N LEU A 187 4.60 19.87 -6.26
CA LEU A 187 4.02 18.53 -6.07
C LEU A 187 4.34 17.60 -7.26
N ASN A 188 4.20 18.10 -8.49
CA ASN A 188 4.44 17.33 -9.70
C ASN A 188 5.92 16.96 -9.86
N ARG A 189 6.83 17.93 -9.63
CA ARG A 189 8.29 17.72 -9.72
C ARG A 189 8.81 16.76 -8.66
N ASP A 190 8.35 16.91 -7.41
CA ASP A 190 8.98 16.25 -6.26
C ASP A 190 8.31 14.91 -5.89
N LEU A 191 7.06 14.71 -6.30
CA LEU A 191 6.29 13.52 -5.96
C LEU A 191 5.70 12.80 -7.17
N ILE A 192 4.80 13.44 -7.94
CA ILE A 192 4.01 12.74 -8.96
C ILE A 192 4.91 12.16 -10.05
N LYS A 193 5.74 13.00 -10.70
CA LYS A 193 6.63 12.57 -11.77
C LYS A 193 7.64 11.52 -11.29
N PRO A 194 8.36 11.71 -10.16
CA PRO A 194 9.25 10.67 -9.65
C PRO A 194 8.58 9.34 -9.33
N CYS A 195 7.33 9.35 -8.83
CA CYS A 195 6.60 8.11 -8.55
C CYS A 195 6.15 7.41 -9.84
N VAL A 196 5.60 8.17 -10.80
CA VAL A 196 5.21 7.62 -12.12
C VAL A 196 6.44 7.08 -12.88
N ASP A 197 7.57 7.78 -12.85
CA ASP A 197 8.83 7.32 -13.45
C ASP A 197 9.31 6.03 -12.78
N GLU A 198 9.17 5.90 -11.46
CA GLU A 198 9.54 4.67 -10.76
C GLU A 198 8.61 3.51 -11.10
N LEU A 199 7.29 3.73 -11.13
CA LEU A 199 6.31 2.70 -11.51
C LEU A 199 6.63 2.13 -12.90
N ASN A 200 6.86 3.00 -13.89
CA ASN A 200 7.21 2.61 -15.25
C ASN A 200 8.51 1.81 -15.39
N LYS A 201 9.43 1.97 -14.42
CA LYS A 201 10.75 1.31 -14.42
C LYS A 201 10.78 0.03 -13.61
N LYS A 202 10.02 -0.04 -12.51
CA LYS A 202 10.22 -1.04 -11.46
C LYS A 202 8.98 -1.84 -11.08
N SER A 203 7.84 -1.58 -11.72
CA SER A 203 6.60 -2.35 -11.54
C SER A 203 6.18 -3.04 -12.83
N ASP A 204 5.04 -3.73 -12.78
CA ASP A 204 4.35 -4.29 -13.94
C ASP A 204 3.41 -3.28 -14.62
N LEU A 205 3.49 -1.98 -14.31
CA LEU A 205 2.64 -0.97 -14.94
C LEU A 205 3.41 -0.07 -15.91
N ALA A 206 2.80 0.18 -17.07
CA ALA A 206 3.12 1.33 -17.91
C ALA A 206 2.09 2.43 -17.64
N VAL A 207 2.53 3.58 -17.10
CA VAL A 207 1.66 4.63 -16.54
C VAL A 207 1.97 5.98 -17.20
N THR A 208 0.92 6.71 -17.60
CA THR A 208 0.99 8.13 -17.92
C THR A 208 0.06 8.93 -17.01
N VAL A 209 0.39 10.20 -16.79
CA VAL A 209 -0.44 11.13 -16.00
C VAL A 209 -0.58 12.45 -16.73
N GLU A 210 -1.81 12.88 -16.92
CA GLU A 210 -2.19 14.16 -17.52
C GLU A 210 -2.91 15.04 -16.49
N THR A 211 -2.86 16.35 -16.65
CA THR A 211 -3.59 17.28 -15.77
C THR A 211 -4.89 17.74 -16.40
N ILE A 212 -5.98 17.70 -15.66
CA ILE A 212 -7.23 18.35 -16.02
C ILE A 212 -7.25 19.73 -15.37
N LYS A 213 -7.55 20.77 -16.15
CA LYS A 213 -7.51 22.17 -15.70
C LYS A 213 -8.88 22.84 -15.79
N LYS A 214 -9.16 23.71 -14.82
CA LYS A 214 -10.24 24.70 -14.87
C LYS A 214 -9.58 26.08 -14.97
N GLY A 215 -9.55 26.63 -16.19
CA GLY A 215 -8.74 27.81 -16.49
C GLY A 215 -7.24 27.52 -16.30
N ARG A 216 -6.58 28.29 -15.43
CA ARG A 216 -5.14 28.11 -15.13
C ARG A 216 -4.87 27.08 -14.03
N THR A 217 -5.89 26.68 -13.28
CA THR A 217 -5.76 25.83 -12.09
C THR A 217 -5.90 24.36 -12.48
N VAL A 218 -4.97 23.51 -12.02
CA VAL A 218 -5.09 22.05 -12.11
C VAL A 218 -6.09 21.57 -11.06
N VAL A 219 -7.16 20.91 -11.49
CA VAL A 219 -8.25 20.44 -10.61
C VAL A 219 -8.26 18.92 -10.44
N ALA A 220 -7.69 18.18 -11.38
CA ALA A 220 -7.63 16.72 -11.31
C ALA A 220 -6.41 16.16 -12.06
N LEU A 221 -6.07 14.92 -11.72
CA LEU A 221 -5.09 14.08 -12.40
C LEU A 221 -5.82 12.99 -13.17
N HIS A 222 -5.43 12.78 -14.42
CA HIS A 222 -5.90 11.68 -15.25
C HIS A 222 -4.76 10.70 -15.47
N PHE A 223 -4.82 9.57 -14.78
CA PHE A 223 -3.91 8.47 -14.98
C PHE A 223 -4.46 7.54 -16.05
N ARG A 224 -3.58 7.12 -16.98
CA ARG A 224 -3.83 6.01 -17.89
C ARG A 224 -2.74 5.00 -17.71
N PHE A 225 -3.10 3.72 -17.66
CA PHE A 225 -2.14 2.67 -17.38
C PHE A 225 -2.57 1.34 -17.98
N LYS A 226 -1.57 0.47 -18.16
CA LYS A 226 -1.78 -0.93 -18.56
C LYS A 226 -0.77 -1.81 -17.86
N GLU A 227 -1.16 -3.06 -17.61
CA GLU A 227 -0.23 -4.08 -17.13
C GLU A 227 0.73 -4.45 -18.27
N ASP A 228 2.02 -4.23 -18.03
CA ASP A 228 3.12 -4.71 -18.84
C ASP A 228 3.56 -6.07 -18.27
N LYS A 229 3.36 -7.15 -19.04
CA LYS A 229 3.57 -8.53 -18.55
C LYS A 229 5.01 -8.81 -18.13
N GLN A 230 5.95 -7.90 -18.40
CA GLN A 230 7.35 -8.03 -18.06
C GLN A 230 7.77 -6.86 -17.16
N ILE A 231 8.08 -7.15 -15.89
CA ILE A 231 8.76 -6.19 -15.03
C ILE A 231 10.12 -5.89 -15.68
N LYS A 232 10.36 -4.62 -16.01
CA LYS A 232 11.63 -4.19 -16.61
C LYS A 232 12.74 -4.40 -15.59
N MET A 233 13.48 -5.50 -15.74
CA MET A 233 14.69 -5.70 -14.95
C MET A 233 15.71 -4.67 -15.40
N THR A 234 15.95 -3.67 -14.55
CA THR A 234 17.09 -2.76 -14.76
C THR A 234 18.33 -3.54 -14.32
N ILE A 235 19.20 -3.85 -15.28
CA ILE A 235 20.53 -4.46 -15.06
C ILE A 235 21.44 -3.41 -14.41
#